data_AF-A0A0F7JLQ6-F1
#
_entry.id   AF-A0A0F7JLQ6-F1
#
_cell.length_a   1.000
_cell.length_b   1.000
_cell.length_c   1.000
_cell.angle_alpha   90.00
_cell.angle_beta   90.00
_cell.angle_gamma   90.00
#
_symmetry.space_group_name_H-M   'P 1'
#
loop_
_entity.id
_entity.type
_entity.pdbx_description
1 polymer ?
#
loop_
_entity_poly.entity_id
_entity_poly.type
_entity_poly.pdbx_seq_one_letter_code
_entity_poly.pdbx_strand_id
1 'polypeptide(L)'
;MPFQPLPEDQPSCTVACSACGHRWLVYEQQLGLLGSCPVCGAARPRYMGSVAPGSGRQVSFGRFRALLDEPRLLTLIGQALGLRPLGGERFADAQGREVPLEDVHFALQGNAGWQGQVYNLHMSRAR
;
A
#
# COMPACT_ATOMS: atom_id res chain seq x y z
N MET A 1 1.54 -1.39 12.67
CA MET A 1 2.50 -2.53 12.54
C MET A 1 3.67 -2.05 11.69
N PRO A 2 4.95 -2.42 11.95
CA PRO A 2 6.04 -2.06 11.06
C PRO A 2 5.85 -2.77 9.70
N PHE A 3 6.15 -2.06 8.61
CA PHE A 3 6.09 -2.60 7.26
C PHE A 3 7.00 -3.83 7.10
N GLN A 4 6.44 -4.94 6.59
CA GLN A 4 7.16 -6.18 6.29
C GLN A 4 6.86 -6.60 4.85
N PRO A 5 7.78 -6.40 3.90
CA PRO A 5 7.65 -6.89 2.53
C PRO A 5 7.67 -8.42 2.48
N LEU A 6 7.11 -9.02 1.43
CA LEU A 6 7.29 -10.45 1.17
C LEU A 6 8.76 -10.76 0.83
N PRO A 7 9.23 -12.01 1.03
CA PRO A 7 10.62 -12.39 0.69
C PRO A 7 11.00 -12.12 -0.77
N GLU A 8 10.05 -12.24 -1.70
CA GLU A 8 10.23 -11.96 -3.12
C GLU A 8 10.13 -10.48 -3.50
N ASP A 9 9.66 -9.62 -2.58
CA ASP A 9 9.47 -8.20 -2.84
C ASP A 9 10.81 -7.46 -2.83
N GLN A 10 11.06 -6.68 -3.87
CA GLN A 10 12.19 -5.76 -3.97
C GLN A 10 11.69 -4.33 -4.16
N PRO A 11 12.43 -3.32 -3.68
CA PRO A 11 12.11 -1.94 -3.97
C PRO A 11 12.33 -1.66 -5.47
N SER A 12 11.25 -1.33 -6.18
CA SER A 12 11.23 -1.18 -7.64
C SER A 12 10.91 0.23 -8.11
N CYS A 13 10.56 1.14 -7.21
CA CYS A 13 10.16 2.50 -7.54
C CYS A 13 11.26 3.49 -7.18
N THR A 14 11.63 4.36 -8.12
CA THR A 14 12.56 5.47 -7.82
C THR A 14 11.76 6.71 -7.45
N VAL A 15 12.18 7.36 -6.37
CA VAL A 15 11.68 8.67 -5.98
C VAL A 15 12.81 9.68 -5.85
N ALA A 16 12.48 10.97 -5.94
CA ALA A 16 13.44 12.06 -5.82
C ALA A 16 12.91 13.18 -4.91
N CYS A 17 13.80 13.75 -4.10
CA CYS A 17 13.51 14.98 -3.38
C CYS A 17 13.50 16.16 -4.35
N SER A 18 12.42 16.94 -4.37
CA SER A 18 12.32 18.15 -5.19
C SER A 18 13.22 19.29 -4.71
N ALA A 19 13.65 19.29 -3.44
CA ALA A 19 14.47 20.35 -2.86
C ALA A 19 15.98 20.13 -3.06
N CYS A 20 16.49 18.93 -2.76
CA CYS A 20 17.94 18.63 -2.83
C CYS A 20 18.33 17.67 -3.95
N GLY A 21 17.37 17.15 -4.72
CA GLY A 21 17.63 16.24 -5.83
C GLY A 21 18.02 14.81 -5.43
N HIS A 22 18.15 14.50 -4.14
CA HIS A 22 18.48 13.14 -3.68
C HIS A 22 17.46 12.12 -4.18
N ARG A 23 17.94 10.97 -4.67
CA ARG A 23 17.14 9.89 -5.24
C ARG A 23 17.34 8.60 -4.44
N TRP A 24 16.27 7.85 -4.23
CA TRP A 24 16.33 6.55 -3.56
C TRP A 24 15.24 5.60 -4.07
N LEU A 25 15.44 4.32 -3.82
CA LEU A 25 14.49 3.26 -4.16
C LEU A 25 13.52 3.03 -3.00
N VAL A 26 12.26 2.76 -3.34
CA VAL A 26 11.19 2.40 -2.41
C VAL A 26 10.37 1.25 -2.97
N TYR A 27 9.64 0.57 -2.09
CA TYR A 27 8.63 -0.41 -2.50
C TYR A 27 7.42 0.32 -3.10
N GLU A 28 6.77 -0.26 -4.12
CA GLU A 28 5.61 0.36 -4.77
C GLU A 28 4.49 0.64 -3.76
N GLN A 29 4.29 -0.28 -2.83
CA GLN A 29 3.32 -0.15 -1.73
C GLN A 29 3.56 1.03 -0.77
N GLN A 30 4.78 1.58 -0.72
CA GLN A 30 5.09 2.76 0.09
C GLN A 30 4.75 4.07 -0.62
N LEU A 31 4.51 4.04 -1.95
CA LEU A 31 4.12 5.23 -2.69
C LEU A 31 2.79 5.77 -2.16
N GLY A 32 2.80 7.07 -1.80
CA GLY A 32 1.69 7.75 -1.14
C GLY A 32 1.80 7.81 0.40
N LEU A 33 2.72 7.05 1.00
CA LEU A 33 3.00 7.03 2.45
C LEU A 33 4.36 7.61 2.83
N LEU A 34 5.15 8.00 1.84
CA LEU A 34 6.50 8.49 2.07
C LEU A 34 6.49 9.81 2.87
N GLY A 35 7.30 9.84 3.92
CA GLY A 35 7.58 11.04 4.69
C GLY A 35 8.50 12.03 3.97
N SER A 36 9.11 12.93 4.74
CA SER A 36 10.08 13.89 4.21
C SER A 36 11.34 13.20 3.68
N CYS A 37 12.08 13.90 2.81
CA CYS A 37 13.37 13.44 2.32
C CYS A 37 14.31 13.06 3.48
N PRO A 38 14.93 11.86 3.45
CA PRO A 38 15.80 11.41 4.53
C PRO A 38 17.10 12.20 4.65
N VAL A 39 17.49 12.95 3.61
CA VAL A 39 18.74 13.73 3.60
C VAL A 39 18.53 15.15 4.12
N CYS A 40 17.53 15.86 3.61
CA CYS A 40 17.33 17.28 3.93
C CYS A 40 16.07 17.59 4.74
N GLY A 41 15.15 16.62 4.93
CA GLY A 41 13.90 16.81 5.67
C GLY A 41 12.88 17.78 5.03
N ALA A 42 13.22 18.46 3.94
CA ALA A 42 12.51 19.65 3.49
C ALA A 42 11.28 19.39 2.61
N ALA A 43 11.27 18.30 1.82
CA ALA A 43 10.21 18.05 0.86
C ALA A 43 9.78 16.59 0.84
N ARG A 44 8.51 16.36 0.51
CA ARG A 44 8.00 15.04 0.15
C ARG A 44 8.58 14.60 -1.19
N PRO A 45 8.96 13.33 -1.34
CA PRO A 45 9.48 12.80 -2.59
C PRO A 45 8.47 12.87 -3.73
N ARG A 46 8.98 13.08 -4.95
CA ARG A 46 8.24 12.91 -6.21
C ARG A 46 8.58 11.55 -6.81
N TYR A 47 7.58 10.83 -7.31
CA TYR A 47 7.76 9.60 -8.06
C TYR A 47 8.43 9.86 -9.42
N MET A 48 9.45 9.06 -9.74
CA MET A 48 10.27 9.21 -10.95
C MET A 48 10.12 8.05 -11.95
N GLY A 49 9.38 7.00 -11.59
CA GLY A 49 9.20 5.81 -12.42
C GLY A 49 9.63 4.52 -11.73
N SER A 50 9.27 3.40 -12.35
CA SER A 50 9.67 2.07 -11.94
C SER A 50 10.93 1.65 -12.69
N VAL A 51 11.84 0.96 -11.99
CA VAL A 51 13.07 0.41 -12.56
C VAL A 51 12.95 -1.08 -12.92
N ALA A 52 11.82 -1.72 -12.63
CA ALA A 52 11.58 -3.13 -12.96
C ALA A 52 10.20 -3.34 -13.60
N PRO A 53 10.12 -3.92 -14.81
CA PRO A 53 8.86 -4.39 -15.34
C PRO A 53 8.42 -5.64 -14.57
N GLY A 54 7.30 -5.55 -13.86
CA GLY A 54 6.55 -6.73 -13.45
C GLY A 54 7.07 -7.52 -12.24
N SER A 55 7.50 -6.88 -11.16
CA SER A 55 7.46 -7.52 -9.83
C SER A 55 5.99 -7.54 -9.34
N GLY A 56 5.14 -8.24 -10.08
CA GLY A 56 3.69 -8.20 -9.92
C GLY A 56 3.28 -8.63 -8.51
N ARG A 57 2.70 -7.69 -7.76
CA ARG A 57 1.74 -7.88 -6.65
C ARG A 57 1.63 -6.68 -5.72
N GLN A 58 2.60 -5.77 -5.74
CA GLN A 58 2.56 -4.57 -4.93
C GLN A 58 1.57 -3.56 -5.51
N VAL A 59 0.82 -2.90 -4.63
CA VAL A 59 -0.13 -1.85 -5.00
C VAL A 59 0.23 -0.61 -4.20
N SER A 60 0.37 0.55 -4.83
CA SER A 60 0.61 1.80 -4.09
C SER A 60 -0.52 2.13 -3.14
N PHE A 61 -0.24 2.87 -2.07
CA PHE A 61 -1.27 3.25 -1.09
C PHE A 61 -2.38 4.10 -1.73
N GLY A 62 -2.03 4.99 -2.64
CA GLY A 62 -3.02 5.78 -3.38
C GLY A 62 -3.94 4.90 -4.23
N ARG A 63 -3.40 3.86 -4.87
CA ARG A 63 -4.23 2.91 -5.63
C ARG A 63 -5.07 2.04 -4.69
N PHE A 64 -4.53 1.59 -3.57
CA PHE A 64 -5.27 0.87 -2.54
C PHE A 64 -6.48 1.66 -2.04
N ARG A 65 -6.30 2.96 -1.72
CA ARG A 65 -7.40 3.85 -1.33
C ARG A 65 -8.51 3.89 -2.36
N ALA A 66 -8.16 4.05 -3.65
CA ALA A 66 -9.14 4.02 -4.73
C ALA A 66 -9.90 2.68 -4.85
N LEU A 67 -9.34 1.57 -4.34
CA LEU A 67 -10.05 0.28 -4.31
C LEU A 67 -11.11 0.21 -3.22
N LEU A 68 -11.00 1.03 -2.17
CA LEU A 68 -11.93 1.03 -1.05
C LEU A 68 -13.29 1.63 -1.42
N ASP A 69 -13.38 2.30 -2.57
CA ASP A 69 -14.65 2.74 -3.16
C ASP A 69 -15.52 1.55 -3.61
N GLU A 70 -14.97 0.34 -3.76
CA GLU A 70 -15.72 -0.90 -4.04
C GLU A 70 -16.16 -1.57 -2.72
N PRO A 71 -17.47 -1.58 -2.38
CA PRO A 71 -17.95 -2.10 -1.10
C PRO A 71 -17.64 -3.59 -0.88
N ARG A 72 -17.55 -4.38 -1.96
CA ARG A 72 -17.17 -5.79 -1.88
C ARG A 72 -15.73 -5.95 -1.36
N LEU A 73 -14.85 -5.02 -1.71
CA LEU A 73 -13.44 -5.08 -1.32
C LEU A 73 -13.28 -4.77 0.17
N LEU A 74 -14.05 -3.82 0.71
CA LEU A 74 -14.11 -3.56 2.16
C LEU A 74 -14.48 -4.81 2.97
N THR A 75 -15.45 -5.58 2.46
CA THR A 75 -15.89 -6.82 3.11
C THR A 75 -14.80 -7.89 3.06
N LEU A 76 -14.14 -8.06 1.91
CA LEU A 76 -13.04 -9.02 1.74
C LEU A 76 -11.84 -8.69 2.63
N ILE A 77 -11.47 -7.41 2.73
CA ILE A 77 -10.40 -6.95 3.64
C ILE A 77 -10.79 -7.25 5.09
N GLY A 78 -12.03 -6.95 5.48
CA GLY A 78 -12.53 -7.25 6.81
C GLY A 78 -12.44 -8.74 7.15
N GLN A 79 -12.84 -9.61 6.22
CA GLN A 79 -12.74 -11.07 6.38
C GLN A 79 -11.28 -11.55 6.44
N ALA A 80 -10.41 -11.03 5.58
CA ALA A 80 -9.01 -11.41 5.51
C ALA A 80 -8.27 -11.08 6.81
N LEU A 81 -8.50 -9.89 7.36
CA LEU A 81 -7.76 -9.37 8.51
C LEU A 81 -8.49 -9.52 9.85
N GLY A 82 -9.70 -10.09 9.86
CA GLY A 82 -10.53 -10.13 11.06
C GLY A 82 -10.97 -8.75 11.55
N LEU A 83 -11.16 -7.81 10.62
CA LEU A 83 -11.56 -6.43 10.90
C LEU A 83 -13.02 -6.20 10.55
N ARG A 84 -13.68 -5.33 11.31
CA ARG A 84 -15.03 -4.86 11.01
C ARG A 84 -14.97 -3.58 10.18
N PRO A 85 -15.50 -3.54 8.95
CA PRO A 85 -15.60 -2.30 8.19
C PRO A 85 -16.58 -1.35 8.89
N LEU A 86 -16.16 -0.10 9.08
CA LEU A 86 -17.00 0.96 9.67
C LEU A 86 -17.66 1.85 8.62
N GLY A 87 -17.34 1.64 7.34
CA GLY A 87 -17.75 2.48 6.21
C GLY A 87 -16.64 3.43 5.76
N GLY A 88 -16.58 3.70 4.46
CA GLY A 88 -15.45 4.43 3.85
C GLY A 88 -14.12 3.73 4.07
N GLU A 89 -13.06 4.50 4.30
CA GLU A 89 -11.69 4.01 4.50
C GLU A 89 -11.38 3.61 5.96
N ARG A 90 -12.37 3.09 6.70
CA ARG A 90 -12.27 2.87 8.15
C ARG A 90 -12.56 1.43 8.56
N PHE A 91 -11.72 0.90 9.44
CA PHE A 91 -11.79 -0.47 9.96
C PHE A 91 -11.62 -0.48 11.48
N ALA A 92 -12.28 -1.40 12.17
CA ALA A 92 -12.08 -1.65 13.60
C ALA A 92 -11.61 -3.08 13.87
N ASP A 93 -10.76 -3.24 14.88
CA ASP A 93 -10.36 -4.55 15.41
C ASP A 93 -11.46 -5.22 16.25
N ALA A 94 -11.18 -6.42 16.76
CA ALA A 94 -12.11 -7.18 17.59
C ALA A 94 -12.46 -6.49 18.93
N GLN A 95 -11.64 -5.54 19.38
CA GLN A 95 -11.89 -4.73 20.58
C GLN A 95 -12.66 -3.44 20.25
N GLY A 96 -13.00 -3.21 18.98
CA GLY A 96 -13.70 -2.01 18.52
C GLY A 96 -12.79 -0.79 18.33
N ARG A 97 -11.46 -0.96 18.37
CA ARG A 97 -10.51 0.13 18.15
C ARG A 97 -10.29 0.32 16.66
N GLU A 98 -10.26 1.58 16.22
CA GLU A 98 -9.99 1.90 14.83
C GLU A 98 -8.54 1.56 14.45
N VAL A 99 -8.38 0.91 13.30
CA VAL A 99 -7.07 0.48 12.77
C VAL A 99 -6.65 1.49 11.69
N PRO A 100 -5.42 2.04 11.77
CA PRO A 100 -4.89 2.93 10.74
C PRO A 100 -4.92 2.26 9.35
N LEU A 101 -5.29 3.04 8.33
CA LEU A 101 -5.45 2.48 6.99
C LEU A 101 -4.12 2.01 6.39
N GLU A 102 -3.02 2.65 6.79
CA GLU A 102 -1.66 2.25 6.43
C GLU A 102 -1.33 0.85 6.97
N ASP A 103 -1.78 0.53 8.19
CA ASP A 103 -1.57 -0.77 8.80
C ASP A 103 -2.38 -1.86 8.09
N VAL A 104 -3.62 -1.55 7.70
CA VAL A 104 -4.45 -2.43 6.86
C VAL A 104 -3.76 -2.72 5.53
N HIS A 105 -3.26 -1.66 4.88
CA HIS A 105 -2.54 -1.76 3.60
C HIS A 105 -1.31 -2.65 3.71
N PHE A 106 -0.43 -2.39 4.68
CA PHE A 106 0.79 -3.18 4.87
C PHE A 106 0.50 -4.62 5.27
N ALA A 107 -0.54 -4.88 6.07
CA ALA A 107 -0.94 -6.24 6.43
C ALA A 107 -1.37 -7.05 5.19
N LEU A 108 -2.14 -6.45 4.28
CA LEU A 108 -2.52 -7.09 3.02
C LEU A 108 -1.32 -7.37 2.13
N GLN A 109 -0.39 -6.42 2.04
CA GLN A 109 0.80 -6.55 1.20
C GLN A 109 1.81 -7.56 1.74
N GLY A 110 1.89 -7.74 3.06
CA GLY A 110 2.75 -8.75 3.69
C GLY A 110 2.23 -10.19 3.58
N ASN A 111 1.12 -10.44 2.86
CA ASN A 111 0.52 -11.76 2.73
C ASN A 111 0.12 -12.10 1.28
N ALA A 112 0.85 -13.03 0.67
CA ALA A 112 0.61 -13.44 -0.72
C ALA A 112 -0.79 -14.01 -0.98
N GLY A 113 -1.41 -14.66 0.00
CA GLY A 113 -2.78 -15.18 -0.09
C GLY A 113 -3.81 -14.06 -0.16
N TRP A 114 -3.68 -13.06 0.71
CA TRP A 114 -4.54 -11.88 0.71
C TRP A 114 -4.32 -10.99 -0.50
N GLN A 115 -3.08 -10.78 -0.93
CA GLN A 115 -2.80 -10.11 -2.20
C GLN A 115 -3.52 -10.81 -3.37
N GLY A 116 -3.47 -12.15 -3.40
CA GLY A 116 -4.15 -12.94 -4.41
C GLY A 116 -5.68 -12.81 -4.36
N GLN A 117 -6.28 -12.76 -3.18
CA GLN A 117 -7.74 -12.63 -3.04
C GLN A 117 -8.25 -11.21 -3.29
N VAL A 118 -7.54 -10.19 -2.79
CA VAL A 118 -7.99 -8.79 -2.83
C VAL A 118 -7.56 -8.12 -4.14
N TYR A 119 -6.30 -8.25 -4.53
CA TYR A 119 -5.76 -7.51 -5.67
C TYR A 119 -5.90 -8.22 -7.02
N ASN A 120 -5.87 -9.55 -7.09
CA ASN A 120 -6.17 -10.23 -8.37
C ASN A 120 -7.64 -10.02 -8.77
N LEU A 121 -8.57 -10.08 -7.80
CA LEU A 121 -9.99 -9.83 -8.07
C LEU A 121 -10.21 -8.42 -8.66
N HIS A 122 -9.46 -7.42 -8.18
CA HIS A 122 -9.48 -6.08 -8.74
C HIS A 122 -8.81 -6.01 -10.13
N MET A 123 -7.61 -6.60 -10.30
CA MET A 123 -6.87 -6.58 -11.56
C MET A 123 -7.60 -7.32 -12.69
N SER A 124 -8.36 -8.36 -12.38
CA SER A 124 -9.21 -9.07 -13.36
C SER A 124 -10.41 -8.26 -13.83
N ARG A 125 -10.84 -7.22 -13.11
CA ARG A 125 -11.96 -6.33 -13.49
C ARG A 125 -11.52 -5.05 -14.18
N ALA A 126 -10.24 -4.69 -14.10
CA ALA A 126 -9.67 -3.49 -14.72
C ALA A 126 -9.16 -3.74 -16.16
N ARG A 127 -9.44 -4.92 -16.74
CA ARG A 127 -9.23 -5.27 -18.16
C ARG A 127 -10.56 -5.23 -18.88
#